data_AF-A0A1X1FBZ8-F1
#
_entry.id   AF-A0A1X1FBZ8-F1
#
_cell.length_a   1.000
_cell.length_b   1.000
_cell.length_c   1.000
_cell.angle_alpha   90.00
_cell.angle_beta   90.00
_cell.angle_gamma   90.00
#
_symmetry.space_group_name_H-M   'P 1'
#
loop_
_entity.id
_entity.type
_entity.pdbx_description
1 polymer ?
#
loop_
_entity_poly.entity_id
_entity_poly.type
_entity_poly.pdbx_seq_one_letter_code
_entity_poly.pdbx_strand_id
1 'polypeptide(L)'
;MLTINVNGNLGNQEVVLSDNTVGTLTGARVFGSAMGGNQVVQWTFISTGHQHEGFVYAGNLLEGLVIQSMNGNDTYQIHFTKK
;
A
#
# COMPACT_ATOMS: atom_id res chain seq x y z
N MET A 1 -9.60 -8.74 -8.13
CA MET A 1 -9.34 -8.01 -6.86
C MET A 1 -8.40 -8.85 -6.03
N LEU A 2 -7.25 -8.29 -5.65
CA LEU A 2 -6.20 -8.95 -4.88
C LEU A 2 -6.25 -8.45 -3.43
N THR A 3 -5.96 -9.31 -2.46
CA THR A 3 -5.79 -8.88 -1.06
C THR A 3 -4.31 -8.67 -0.78
N ILE A 4 -3.94 -7.52 -0.22
CA ILE A 4 -2.58 -7.24 0.25
C ILE A 4 -2.53 -7.42 1.77
N ASN A 5 -1.73 -8.40 2.21
CA ASN A 5 -1.57 -8.73 3.62
C ASN A 5 -0.52 -7.80 4.24
N VAL A 6 -0.98 -6.86 5.07
CA VAL A 6 -0.14 -5.78 5.63
C VAL A 6 0.05 -5.98 7.13
N ASN A 7 1.28 -5.88 7.59
CA ASN A 7 1.57 -5.75 9.01
C ASN A 7 1.36 -4.30 9.46
N GLY A 8 0.35 -4.03 10.29
CA GLY A 8 0.04 -2.68 10.77
C GLY A 8 1.15 -2.05 11.64
N ASN A 9 2.12 -2.84 12.13
CA ASN A 9 3.23 -2.35 12.95
C ASN A 9 4.50 -2.02 12.15
N LEU A 10 4.49 -2.22 10.82
CA LEU A 10 5.64 -1.96 9.95
C LEU A 10 5.32 -0.87 8.93
N GLY A 11 6.24 0.08 8.76
CA GLY A 11 6.14 1.09 7.69
C GLY A 11 6.60 0.54 6.34
N ASN A 12 7.80 -0.04 6.29
CA ASN A 12 8.34 -0.67 5.08
C ASN A 12 8.36 -2.18 5.30
N GLN A 13 7.81 -2.93 4.34
CA GLN A 13 7.69 -4.38 4.47
C GLN A 13 7.52 -5.05 3.10
N GLU A 14 7.99 -6.28 3.01
CA GLU A 14 7.54 -7.21 1.98
C GLU A 14 6.13 -7.68 2.35
N VAL A 15 5.25 -7.76 1.36
CA VAL A 15 3.86 -8.20 1.49
C VAL A 15 3.61 -9.33 0.52
N VAL A 16 2.70 -10.23 0.92
CA VAL A 16 2.22 -11.32 0.08
C VAL A 16 0.78 -11.01 -0.32
N LEU A 17 0.48 -11.13 -1.60
CA LEU A 17 -0.86 -10.97 -2.16
C LEU A 17 -1.65 -12.29 -2.05
N SER A 18 -2.97 -12.21 -2.17
CA SER A 18 -3.87 -13.38 -2.10
C SER A 18 -3.60 -14.47 -3.14
N ASP A 19 -2.91 -14.15 -4.24
CA ASP A 19 -2.50 -15.09 -5.27
C ASP A 19 -1.08 -15.66 -5.05
N ASN A 20 -0.49 -15.39 -3.89
CA ASN A 20 0.88 -15.74 -3.48
C ASN A 20 1.99 -15.00 -4.22
N THR A 21 1.66 -14.01 -5.05
CA THR A 21 2.67 -13.08 -5.56
C THR A 21 3.15 -12.15 -4.44
N VAL A 22 4.34 -11.60 -4.60
CA VAL A 22 4.98 -10.78 -3.57
C VAL A 22 5.28 -9.38 -4.09
N GLY A 23 5.42 -8.44 -3.17
CA GLY A 23 5.83 -7.09 -3.48
C GLY A 23 6.29 -6.33 -2.26
N THR A 24 6.73 -5.10 -2.48
CA THR A 24 7.20 -4.21 -1.41
C THR A 24 6.17 -3.12 -1.18
N LEU A 25 5.72 -2.99 0.06
CA LEU A 25 4.91 -1.86 0.51
C LEU A 25 5.78 -0.92 1.35
N THR A 26 5.79 0.35 0.99
CA THR A 26 6.56 1.39 1.69
C THR A 26 5.67 2.57 2.07
N GLY A 27 5.90 3.12 3.26
CA GLY A 27 5.19 4.29 3.78
C GLY A 27 6.14 5.45 4.00
N ALA A 28 5.87 6.60 3.36
CA ALA A 28 6.62 7.84 3.55
C ALA A 28 5.69 8.94 4.09
N ARG A 29 6.14 9.68 5.12
CA ARG A 29 5.41 10.85 5.60
C ARG A 29 5.60 11.99 4.61
N VAL A 30 4.50 12.53 4.09
CA VAL A 30 4.48 13.67 3.19
C VAL A 30 3.88 14.86 3.92
N PHE A 31 4.56 16.00 3.81
CA PHE A 31 4.15 17.26 4.42
C PHE A 31 3.45 18.12 3.37
N GLY A 32 2.22 18.56 3.66
CA GLY A 32 1.45 19.40 2.74
C GLY A 32 2.09 20.78 2.46
N SER A 33 3.00 21.24 3.32
CA SER A 33 3.85 22.41 3.09
C SER A 33 5.03 22.44 4.06
N ALA A 34 6.10 23.17 3.71
CA ALA A 34 7.27 23.37 4.59
C ALA A 34 6.94 24.12 5.89
N MET A 35 5.78 24.80 5.95
CA MET A 35 5.36 25.62 7.11
C MET A 35 4.36 24.92 8.04
N GLY A 36 4.19 23.60 7.92
CA GLY A 36 3.37 22.81 8.86
C GLY A 36 1.97 22.45 8.39
N GLY A 37 1.80 22.15 7.09
CA GLY A 37 0.56 21.57 6.58
C GLY A 37 0.26 20.16 7.13
N ASN A 38 -0.97 19.69 6.93
CA ASN A 38 -1.41 18.35 7.34
C ASN A 38 -0.42 17.29 6.85
N GLN A 39 0.00 16.42 7.77
CA GLN A 39 0.86 15.29 7.47
C GLN A 39 0.01 14.08 7.09
N VAL A 40 0.32 13.48 5.95
CA VAL A 40 -0.28 12.20 5.53
C VAL A 40 0.84 11.19 5.27
N VAL A 41 0.51 9.91 5.34
CA VAL A 41 1.40 8.85 4.87
C VAL A 41 1.05 8.55 3.42
N GLN A 42 2.04 8.63 2.55
CA GLN A 42 1.95 8.09 1.20
C GLN A 42 2.48 6.66 1.23
N TRP A 43 1.62 5.74 0.83
CA TRP A 43 1.91 4.33 0.66
C TRP A 43 2.18 4.04 -0.81
N THR A 44 3.32 3.42 -1.08
CA THR A 44 3.69 2.96 -2.42
C THR A 44 3.84 1.45 -2.39
N PHE A 45 3.13 0.76 -3.27
CA PHE A 45 3.25 -0.67 -3.48
C PHE A 45 3.89 -0.96 -4.84
N ILE A 46 4.86 -1.88 -4.87
CA ILE A 46 5.53 -2.34 -6.07
C ILE A 46 5.50 -3.87 -6.09
N SER A 47 4.91 -4.47 -7.12
CA SER A 47 4.96 -5.92 -7.33
C SER A 47 6.36 -6.37 -7.76
N THR A 48 6.88 -7.40 -7.10
CA THR A 48 8.15 -8.02 -7.47
C THR A 48 8.04 -8.67 -8.85
N GLY A 49 8.98 -8.36 -9.73
CA GLY A 49 8.96 -8.87 -11.11
C GLY A 49 7.86 -8.28 -11.99
N HIS A 50 7.19 -7.21 -11.54
CA HIS A 50 6.14 -6.51 -12.29
C HIS A 50 4.98 -7.42 -12.73
N GLN A 51 4.62 -8.41 -11.89
CA GLN A 51 3.49 -9.31 -12.19
C GLN A 51 2.15 -8.59 -12.12
N HIS A 52 2.03 -7.60 -11.24
CA HIS A 52 0.87 -6.72 -11.10
C HIS A 52 1.30 -5.25 -11.12
N GLU A 53 0.38 -4.36 -11.52
CA GLU A 53 0.66 -2.93 -11.53
C GLU A 53 0.63 -2.35 -10.10
N GLY A 54 1.65 -1.59 -9.73
CA GLY A 54 1.71 -0.94 -8.42
C GLY A 54 0.64 0.13 -8.17
N PHE A 55 0.60 0.64 -6.94
CA PHE A 55 -0.24 1.77 -6.57
C PHE A 55 0.51 2.80 -5.73
N VAL A 56 -0.01 4.03 -5.74
CA VAL A 56 0.35 5.09 -4.80
C VAL A 56 -0.93 5.59 -4.12
N TYR A 57 -0.95 5.59 -2.79
CA TYR A 57 -2.10 5.99 -1.99
C TYR A 57 -1.69 6.91 -0.85
N ALA A 58 -2.29 8.10 -0.77
CA ALA A 58 -2.06 9.04 0.34
C ALA A 58 -3.21 8.97 1.34
N GLY A 59 -2.92 8.52 2.56
CA GLY A 59 -3.93 8.37 3.61
C GLY A 59 -3.56 7.32 4.65
N ASN A 60 -4.49 7.08 5.57
CA ASN A 60 -4.38 5.99 6.54
C ASN A 60 -4.81 4.69 5.87
N LEU A 61 -4.00 3.62 6.01
CA LEU A 61 -4.48 2.28 5.67
C LEU A 61 -5.55 1.88 6.70
N LEU A 62 -6.66 1.33 6.20
CA LEU A 62 -7.76 0.82 7.00
C LEU A 62 -8.06 -0.62 6.56
N GLU A 63 -8.56 -1.44 7.48
CA GLU A 63 -9.00 -2.80 7.14
C GLU A 63 -10.07 -2.74 6.07
N GLY A 64 -9.91 -3.54 5.01
CA GLY A 64 -10.84 -3.58 3.89
C GLY A 64 -10.78 -2.38 2.93
N LEU A 65 -9.86 -1.41 3.13
CA LEU A 65 -9.64 -0.31 2.21
C LEU A 65 -9.31 -0.84 0.81
N VAL A 66 -9.97 -0.28 -0.21
CA VAL A 66 -9.77 -0.65 -1.60
C VAL A 66 -8.99 0.44 -2.32
N ILE A 67 -7.92 0.05 -3.01
CA ILE A 67 -7.01 0.93 -3.76
C ILE A 67 -6.87 0.38 -5.17
N GLN A 68 -6.98 1.24 -6.19
CA GLN A 68 -6.73 0.85 -7.58
C GLN A 68 -5.25 1.03 -7.94
N SER A 69 -4.75 0.21 -8.86
CA SER A 69 -3.43 0.42 -9.45
C SER A 69 -3.35 1.74 -10.21
N MET A 70 -2.12 2.19 -10.51
CA MET A 70 -1.89 3.44 -11.24
C MET A 70 -2.53 3.47 -12.63
N ASN A 71 -2.67 2.32 -13.29
CA ASN A 71 -3.35 2.19 -14.59
C ASN A 71 -4.84 1.81 -14.48
N GLY A 72 -5.35 1.55 -13.28
CA GLY A 72 -6.74 1.17 -13.02
C GLY A 72 -7.11 -0.28 -13.33
N ASN A 73 -6.17 -1.13 -13.79
CA ASN A 73 -6.44 -2.51 -14.16
C ASN A 73 -6.51 -3.47 -12.97
N ASP A 74 -5.74 -3.18 -11.91
CA ASP A 74 -5.72 -3.98 -10.69
C ASP A 74 -6.43 -3.25 -9.55
N THR A 75 -6.96 -4.02 -8.61
CA THR A 75 -7.65 -3.50 -7.43
C THR A 75 -7.21 -4.31 -6.22
N TYR A 76 -6.76 -3.61 -5.20
CA TYR A 76 -6.15 -4.15 -3.99
C TYR A 76 -7.01 -3.85 -2.78
N GLN A 77 -7.31 -4.87 -1.98
CA GLN A 77 -7.97 -4.73 -0.69
C GLN A 77 -6.95 -4.91 0.43
N ILE A 78 -6.85 -3.95 1.36
CA ILE A 78 -5.98 -4.05 2.53
C ILE A 78 -6.55 -5.08 3.52
N HIS A 79 -5.72 -6.01 3.95
CA HIS A 79 -5.99 -6.89 5.09
C HIS A 79 -4.85 -6.81 6.10
N PHE A 80 -5.15 -6.40 7.33
CA PHE A 80 -4.18 -6.36 8.41
C PHE A 80 -3.97 -7.75 9.00
N THR A 81 -2.74 -8.25 8.87
CA THR A 81 -2.35 -9.47 9.54
C THR A 81 -2.00 -9.17 10.99
N LYS A 82 -2.63 -9.91 11.91
CA LYS A 82 -2.16 -9.97 13.29
C LYS A 82 -0.80 -10.64 13.24
N LYS A 83 0.25 -9.89 13.58
CA LYS A 83 1.57 -10.48 13.79
C LYS A 83 1.53 -11.43 14.99
#